data_AF-A0ABD0XU06-F1
#
_entry.id   AF-A0ABD0XU06-F1
#
_cell.length_a   1.000
_cell.length_b   1.000
_cell.length_c   1.000
_cell.angle_alpha   90.00
_cell.angle_beta   90.00
_cell.angle_gamma   90.00
#
_symmetry.space_group_name_H-M   'P 1'
#
loop_
_entity.id
_entity.type
_entity.pdbx_description
1 polymer ?
#
loop_
_entity_poly.entity_id
_entity_poly.type
_entity_poly.pdbx_seq_one_letter_code
_entity_poly.pdbx_strand_id
1 'polypeptide(L)'
;MISIKKGSEHTDKPQWLSEYLKIDKEHGRSDSDDSPEDADEAAKERALTSLLRKLAYEDFSALEKAALIDEDTCTCDSCKDRRAWTNETLEEFKLIQSYWLELRQYLRIIYRLGMKGSITTIDENYHSYMKELVARLCEVCNPHQLYQRLEAQVREFVMEIKMRLLQLMDRLAENPQLPRLFLSGMLDRYNKMMNAANEITPVLIQLETEHLSQFNLTWKMLNQRLFQTSIYTDPFFQNSVPLFTSQLSKGTESDENRTLIKQFLNFDDEITLVEGMWKDVETRIHQYTYVYM
;
A
#
# COMPACT_ATOMS: atom_id res chain seq x y z
N MET A 1 4.94 30.22 -30.69
CA MET A 1 3.56 30.56 -30.27
C MET A 1 2.72 29.28 -30.32
N ILE A 2 2.67 28.56 -29.21
CA ILE A 2 1.73 27.45 -29.00
C ILE A 2 1.13 27.69 -27.61
N SER A 3 -0.16 28.04 -27.59
CA SER A 3 -0.92 28.30 -26.37
C SER A 3 -1.26 26.98 -25.68
N ILE A 4 -0.78 26.81 -24.45
CA ILE A 4 -1.28 25.78 -23.53
C ILE A 4 -2.40 26.43 -22.72
N LYS A 5 -3.62 25.92 -22.89
CA LYS A 5 -4.80 26.31 -22.12
C LYS A 5 -4.58 25.93 -20.65
N LYS A 6 -4.71 26.90 -19.74
CA LYS A 6 -4.86 26.66 -18.30
C LYS A 6 -6.13 25.84 -18.06
N GLY A 7 -5.96 24.60 -17.61
CA GLY A 7 -7.03 23.78 -17.04
C GLY A 7 -7.38 24.29 -15.64
N SER A 8 -8.67 24.27 -15.33
CA SER A 8 -9.29 24.88 -14.15
C SER A 8 -8.77 24.32 -12.83
N GLU A 9 -8.45 25.22 -11.90
CA GLU A 9 -8.33 24.93 -10.47
C GLU A 9 -9.65 24.35 -9.94
N HIS A 10 -9.66 23.07 -9.57
CA HIS A 10 -10.67 22.51 -8.68
C HIS A 10 -10.05 22.29 -7.31
N THR A 11 -9.94 23.39 -6.58
CA THR A 11 -9.61 23.42 -5.15
C THR A 11 -10.89 23.27 -4.36
N ASP A 12 -11.27 22.04 -4.00
CA ASP A 12 -12.06 21.79 -2.79
C ASP A 12 -11.75 20.38 -2.29
N LYS A 13 -10.90 20.30 -1.25
CA LYS A 13 -10.60 19.03 -0.57
C LYS A 13 -11.86 18.55 0.18
N PRO A 14 -12.20 17.25 0.15
CA PRO A 14 -13.38 16.73 0.86
C PRO A 14 -13.32 17.01 2.36
N GLN A 15 -14.45 17.43 2.96
CA GLN A 15 -14.58 17.83 4.37
C GLN A 15 -14.06 16.77 5.37
N TRP A 16 -14.16 15.48 5.05
CA TRP A 16 -13.70 14.39 5.91
C TRP A 16 -12.16 14.32 5.99
N LEU A 17 -11.45 14.76 4.95
CA LEU A 17 -9.98 14.85 4.91
C LEU A 17 -9.50 15.97 5.85
N SER A 18 -10.24 17.08 5.90
CA SER A 18 -10.01 18.22 6.79
C SER A 18 -10.25 17.89 8.27
N GLU A 19 -11.07 16.89 8.58
CA GLU A 19 -11.34 16.45 9.95
C GLU A 19 -10.22 15.54 10.51
N TYR A 20 -9.52 14.82 9.63
CA TYR A 20 -8.39 13.95 9.99
C TYR A 20 -7.03 14.69 10.02
N LEU A 21 -6.91 15.82 9.31
CA LEU A 21 -5.66 16.58 9.11
C LEU A 21 -5.49 17.81 10.04
N LYS A 22 -6.31 17.94 11.10
CA LYS A 22 -6.26 19.07 12.05
C LYS A 22 -5.13 19.00 13.11
N ILE A 23 -3.99 18.40 12.79
CA ILE A 23 -2.79 18.42 13.64
C ILE A 23 -1.61 18.94 12.80
N ASP A 24 -1.12 20.12 13.21
CA ASP A 24 0.09 20.87 12.82
C ASP A 24 0.20 21.63 11.48
N LYS A 25 -0.16 22.92 11.60
CA LYS A 25 0.47 24.20 11.19
C LYS A 25 1.37 24.33 9.93
N GLU A 26 0.84 25.07 8.94
CA GLU A 26 1.10 26.49 8.54
C GLU A 26 2.53 27.08 8.25
N HIS A 27 2.66 27.66 7.01
CA HIS A 27 3.60 28.68 6.41
C HIS A 27 4.94 28.18 5.76
N GLY A 28 5.46 28.60 4.58
CA GLY A 28 5.07 29.51 3.46
C GLY A 28 6.26 29.84 2.47
N ARG A 29 6.04 29.67 1.14
CA ARG A 29 6.50 30.32 -0.16
C ARG A 29 7.96 30.73 -0.63
N SER A 30 8.18 30.44 -1.95
CA SER A 30 8.84 31.14 -3.13
C SER A 30 10.38 31.22 -3.29
N ASP A 31 11.06 31.22 -4.47
CA ASP A 31 10.78 31.06 -5.93
C ASP A 31 12.12 30.91 -6.75
N SER A 32 12.02 30.37 -7.99
CA SER A 32 12.77 30.60 -9.28
C SER A 32 14.09 29.88 -9.72
N ASP A 33 13.99 29.16 -10.86
CA ASP A 33 14.78 28.99 -12.14
C ASP A 33 16.32 28.88 -12.10
N ASP A 34 17.06 28.05 -12.90
CA ASP A 34 16.95 27.70 -14.33
C ASP A 34 17.87 26.47 -14.68
N SER A 35 17.65 25.76 -15.82
CA SER A 35 18.17 24.40 -16.18
C SER A 35 19.31 24.33 -17.24
N PRO A 36 20.01 23.15 -17.41
CA PRO A 36 19.98 22.43 -18.71
C PRO A 36 20.06 20.87 -18.64
N GLU A 37 19.19 20.16 -19.37
CA GLU A 37 18.52 18.91 -18.92
C GLU A 37 19.04 17.52 -19.36
N ASP A 38 19.75 17.28 -20.47
CA ASP A 38 19.68 15.90 -21.03
C ASP A 38 20.70 14.85 -20.50
N ALA A 39 21.69 15.23 -19.68
CA ALA A 39 22.59 14.27 -19.00
C ALA A 39 22.23 14.05 -17.52
N ASP A 40 21.31 14.87 -17.02
CA ASP A 40 20.97 15.06 -15.63
C ASP A 40 19.83 14.12 -15.21
N GLU A 41 18.93 13.78 -16.12
CA GLU A 41 17.73 12.97 -15.85
C GLU A 41 18.04 11.54 -15.37
N ALA A 42 19.03 10.88 -15.99
CA ALA A 42 19.44 9.54 -15.57
C ALA A 42 20.21 9.53 -14.23
N ALA A 43 20.75 10.68 -13.81
CA ALA A 43 21.40 10.86 -12.51
C ALA A 43 20.37 11.23 -11.43
N LYS A 44 19.40 12.09 -11.77
CA LYS A 44 18.21 12.42 -10.98
C LYS A 44 17.40 11.18 -10.64
N GLU A 45 17.14 10.30 -11.61
CA GLU A 45 16.39 9.06 -11.38
C GLU A 45 17.10 8.11 -10.40
N ARG A 46 18.43 8.03 -10.50
CA ARG A 46 19.27 7.23 -9.57
C ARG A 46 19.34 7.85 -8.17
N ALA A 47 19.46 9.17 -8.08
CA ALA A 47 19.44 9.90 -6.82
C ALA A 47 18.07 9.80 -6.12
N LEU A 48 16.98 9.96 -6.88
CA LEU A 48 15.60 9.78 -6.43
C LEU A 48 15.40 8.37 -5.89
N THR A 49 15.78 7.35 -6.65
CA THR A 49 15.73 5.94 -6.22
C THR A 49 16.47 5.68 -4.90
N SER A 50 17.67 6.26 -4.75
CA SER A 50 18.49 6.13 -3.54
C SER A 50 17.86 6.84 -2.32
N LEU A 51 17.28 8.02 -2.53
CA LEU A 51 16.62 8.79 -1.47
C LEU A 51 15.29 8.16 -1.05
N LEU A 52 14.51 7.67 -2.01
CA LEU A 52 13.28 6.94 -1.79
C LEU A 52 13.50 5.64 -0.99
N ARG A 53 14.67 5.00 -1.16
CA ARG A 53 15.11 3.85 -0.34
C ARG A 53 15.46 4.27 1.10
N LYS A 54 16.13 5.40 1.29
CA LYS A 54 16.44 5.96 2.62
C LYS A 54 15.16 6.37 3.38
N LEU A 55 14.16 6.90 2.68
CA LEU A 55 12.85 7.28 3.23
C LEU A 55 11.93 6.12 3.57
N ALA A 56 12.25 4.91 3.10
CA ALA A 56 11.53 3.70 3.50
C ALA A 56 11.92 3.22 4.91
N TYR A 57 13.02 3.72 5.49
CA TYR A 57 13.58 3.23 6.76
C TYR A 57 13.65 4.25 7.90
N GLU A 58 13.51 5.56 7.66
CA GLU A 58 13.55 6.58 8.71
C GLU A 58 12.31 7.48 8.77
N ASP A 59 11.97 7.87 9.99
CA ASP A 59 10.94 8.84 10.33
C ASP A 59 11.26 10.20 9.68
N PHE A 60 10.29 10.80 8.99
CA PHE A 60 10.46 11.98 8.12
C PHE A 60 11.03 13.23 8.84
N SER A 61 11.09 13.22 10.18
CA SER A 61 11.82 14.22 10.99
C SER A 61 13.32 14.30 10.64
N ALA A 62 13.92 13.23 10.11
CA ALA A 62 15.34 13.22 9.73
C ALA A 62 15.64 14.12 8.51
N LEU A 63 14.70 14.27 7.57
CA LEU A 63 14.84 15.16 6.41
C LEU A 63 14.76 16.63 6.80
N GLU A 64 13.83 16.99 7.68
CA GLU A 64 13.68 18.35 8.20
C GLU A 64 14.92 18.75 9.03
N LYS A 65 15.48 17.81 9.79
CA LYS A 65 16.76 18.02 10.50
C LYS A 65 17.95 18.09 9.55
N ALA A 66 17.99 17.31 8.47
CA ALA A 66 19.05 17.37 7.47
C ALA A 66 19.02 18.66 6.63
N ALA A 67 17.84 19.29 6.50
CA ALA A 67 17.63 20.59 5.89
C ALA A 67 18.08 21.77 6.79
N LEU A 68 18.34 21.53 8.08
CA LEU A 68 18.74 22.55 9.05
C LEU A 68 20.21 22.43 9.51
N ILE A 69 20.98 21.48 8.98
CA ILE A 69 22.42 21.38 9.28
C ILE A 69 23.19 22.25 8.28
N ASP A 70 23.65 23.38 8.82
CA ASP A 70 24.56 24.39 8.29
C ASP A 70 25.47 23.88 7.16
N GLU A 71 25.12 24.28 5.93
CA GLU A 71 25.92 24.06 4.73
C GLU A 71 26.95 25.18 4.60
N ASP A 72 28.20 24.91 4.97
CA ASP A 72 29.30 25.68 4.37
C ASP A 72 30.64 24.93 4.27
N THR A 73 30.75 23.69 4.77
CA THR A 73 32.05 22.97 4.83
C THR A 73 32.05 21.51 4.34
N CYS A 74 30.90 20.93 3.99
CA CYS A 74 30.84 19.53 3.55
C CYS A 74 31.29 19.36 2.09
N THR A 75 32.23 18.45 1.79
CA THR A 75 32.73 18.19 0.42
C THR A 75 32.42 16.78 -0.09
N CYS A 76 31.57 16.02 0.59
CA CYS A 76 31.18 14.68 0.15
C CYS A 76 30.22 14.74 -1.04
N ASP A 77 30.17 13.65 -1.82
CA ASP A 77 29.39 13.59 -3.05
C ASP A 77 27.90 13.79 -2.79
N SER A 78 27.35 13.28 -1.68
CA SER A 78 25.94 13.55 -1.30
C SER A 78 25.64 15.02 -0.97
N CYS A 79 26.62 15.79 -0.46
CA CYS A 79 26.47 17.24 -0.23
C CYS A 79 26.62 18.02 -1.54
N LYS A 80 27.43 17.53 -2.50
CA LYS A 80 27.55 18.13 -3.84
C LYS A 80 26.31 17.87 -4.68
N ASP A 81 25.77 16.64 -4.63
CA ASP A 81 24.51 16.27 -5.26
C ASP A 81 23.36 17.13 -4.72
N ARG A 82 23.34 17.38 -3.40
CA ARG A 82 22.34 18.25 -2.75
C ARG A 82 22.44 19.72 -3.16
N ARG A 83 23.64 20.26 -3.40
CA ARG A 83 23.85 21.62 -3.92
C ARG A 83 23.58 21.76 -5.41
N ALA A 84 23.59 20.65 -6.15
CA ALA A 84 23.26 20.63 -7.57
C ALA A 84 21.74 20.69 -7.82
N TRP A 85 20.91 20.59 -6.79
CA TRP A 85 19.46 20.66 -6.91
C TRP A 85 19.02 22.12 -7.01
N THR A 86 18.34 22.48 -8.10
CA THR A 86 17.67 23.78 -8.23
C THR A 86 16.48 23.84 -7.27
N ASN A 87 16.05 25.04 -6.89
CA ASN A 87 14.83 25.23 -6.10
C ASN A 87 13.62 24.53 -6.73
N GLU A 88 13.56 24.48 -8.05
CA GLU A 88 12.50 23.80 -8.81
C GLU A 88 12.53 22.28 -8.61
N THR A 89 13.70 21.65 -8.73
CA THR A 89 13.83 20.19 -8.45
C THR A 89 13.47 19.85 -7.00
N LEU A 90 13.73 20.75 -6.06
CA LEU A 90 13.35 20.58 -4.66
C LEU A 90 11.83 20.72 -4.46
N GLU A 91 11.19 21.68 -5.12
CA GLU A 91 9.73 21.85 -5.08
C GLU A 91 8.99 20.69 -5.77
N GLU A 92 9.51 20.21 -6.91
CA GLU A 92 9.01 18.99 -7.56
C GLU A 92 9.15 17.77 -6.66
N PHE A 93 10.29 17.62 -5.98
CA PHE A 93 10.50 16.55 -5.01
C PHE A 93 9.48 16.63 -3.86
N LYS A 94 9.27 17.82 -3.28
CA LYS A 94 8.25 18.03 -2.24
C LYS A 94 6.85 17.70 -2.75
N LEU A 95 6.54 18.06 -3.99
CA LEU A 95 5.25 17.78 -4.62
C LEU A 95 5.05 16.26 -4.78
N ILE A 96 6.02 15.55 -5.35
CA ILE A 96 5.99 14.08 -5.50
C ILE A 96 5.86 13.40 -4.14
N GLN A 97 6.59 13.90 -3.13
CA GLN A 97 6.48 13.41 -1.76
C GLN A 97 5.07 13.63 -1.20
N SER A 98 4.46 14.79 -1.45
CA SER A 98 3.09 15.07 -1.01
C SER A 98 2.07 14.13 -1.66
N TYR A 99 2.21 13.86 -2.97
CA TYR A 99 1.39 12.89 -3.68
C TYR A 99 1.54 11.50 -3.08
N TRP A 100 2.77 11.06 -2.83
CA TRP A 100 3.02 9.77 -2.19
C TRP A 100 2.36 9.67 -0.80
N LEU A 101 2.51 10.69 0.03
CA LEU A 101 1.92 10.71 1.38
C LEU A 101 0.39 10.67 1.31
N GLU A 102 -0.20 11.39 0.35
CA GLU A 102 -1.64 11.42 0.13
C GLU A 102 -2.16 10.07 -0.35
N LEU A 103 -1.50 9.43 -1.32
CA LEU A 103 -1.84 8.07 -1.77
C LEU A 103 -1.72 7.04 -0.65
N ARG A 104 -0.65 7.11 0.14
CA ARG A 104 -0.44 6.25 1.32
C ARG A 104 -1.56 6.40 2.32
N GLN A 105 -1.94 7.65 2.61
CA GLN A 105 -3.01 7.91 3.56
C GLN A 105 -4.36 7.42 3.02
N TYR A 106 -4.63 7.64 1.73
CA TYR A 106 -5.81 7.12 1.05
C TYR A 106 -5.91 5.60 1.19
N LEU A 107 -4.90 4.83 0.76
CA LEU A 107 -4.90 3.36 0.89
C LEU A 107 -5.19 2.92 2.33
N ARG A 108 -4.51 3.52 3.32
CA ARG A 108 -4.72 3.21 4.73
C ARG A 108 -6.14 3.45 5.19
N ILE A 109 -6.77 4.53 4.73
CA ILE A 109 -8.17 4.82 5.03
C ILE A 109 -9.08 3.77 4.41
N ILE A 110 -8.88 3.42 3.12
CA ILE A 110 -9.69 2.39 2.45
C ILE A 110 -9.65 1.07 3.22
N TYR A 111 -8.45 0.57 3.51
CA TYR A 111 -8.28 -0.70 4.21
C TYR A 111 -8.89 -0.66 5.62
N ARG A 112 -8.77 0.46 6.34
CA ARG A 112 -9.39 0.64 7.66
C ARG A 112 -10.92 0.70 7.59
N LEU A 113 -11.48 1.41 6.61
CA LEU A 113 -12.92 1.48 6.38
C LEU A 113 -13.49 0.13 5.95
N GLY A 114 -12.77 -0.60 5.09
CA GLY A 114 -13.08 -1.98 4.72
C GLY A 114 -13.20 -2.89 5.93
N MET A 115 -12.24 -2.81 6.88
CA MET A 115 -12.32 -3.60 8.12
C MET A 115 -13.50 -3.24 9.01
N LYS A 116 -13.92 -1.98 9.00
CA LYS A 116 -15.12 -1.52 9.72
C LYS A 116 -16.42 -1.84 8.99
N GLY A 117 -16.36 -2.29 7.72
CA GLY A 117 -17.53 -2.50 6.87
C GLY A 117 -18.19 -1.20 6.40
N SER A 118 -17.42 -0.10 6.33
CA SER A 118 -17.92 1.26 6.05
C SER A 118 -17.30 1.86 4.78
N ILE A 119 -17.00 1.03 3.78
CA ILE A 119 -16.24 1.47 2.60
C ILE A 119 -17.05 2.37 1.65
N THR A 120 -18.38 2.35 1.73
CA THR A 120 -19.33 3.05 0.85
C THR A 120 -19.38 4.57 1.05
N THR A 121 -18.46 5.17 1.82
CA THR A 121 -18.51 6.58 2.22
C THR A 121 -17.55 7.48 1.44
N ILE A 122 -16.97 6.98 0.35
CA ILE A 122 -15.87 7.67 -0.32
C ILE A 122 -16.39 8.34 -1.58
N ASP A 123 -16.13 9.64 -1.65
CA ASP A 123 -16.53 10.48 -2.75
C ASP A 123 -15.87 10.06 -4.08
N GLU A 124 -16.68 9.91 -5.12
CA GLU A 124 -16.24 9.50 -6.47
C GLU A 124 -15.26 10.50 -7.09
N ASN A 125 -15.41 11.80 -6.79
CA ASN A 125 -14.46 12.81 -7.26
C ASN A 125 -13.09 12.61 -6.63
N TYR A 126 -13.04 12.29 -5.34
CA TYR A 126 -11.78 11.99 -4.65
C TYR A 126 -11.13 10.71 -5.17
N HIS A 127 -11.93 9.70 -5.52
CA HIS A 127 -11.44 8.48 -6.17
C HIS A 127 -10.79 8.78 -7.53
N SER A 128 -11.43 9.65 -8.32
CA SER A 128 -10.90 10.09 -9.62
C SER A 128 -9.59 10.88 -9.46
N TYR A 129 -9.54 11.79 -8.49
CA TYR A 129 -8.30 12.51 -8.15
C TYR A 129 -7.16 11.57 -7.73
N MET A 130 -7.44 10.55 -6.92
CA MET A 130 -6.43 9.56 -6.53
C MET A 130 -5.89 8.78 -7.73
N LYS A 131 -6.75 8.47 -8.71
CA LYS A 131 -6.34 7.80 -9.95
C LYS A 131 -5.38 8.66 -10.76
N GLU A 132 -5.68 9.95 -10.92
CA GLU A 132 -4.78 10.91 -11.58
C GLU A 132 -3.46 11.06 -10.82
N LEU A 133 -3.49 11.06 -9.49
CA LEU A 133 -2.30 11.12 -8.65
C LEU A 133 -1.41 9.88 -8.86
N VAL A 134 -1.99 8.68 -8.92
CA VAL A 134 -1.24 7.45 -9.23
C VAL A 134 -0.64 7.51 -10.63
N ALA A 135 -1.37 8.03 -11.62
CA ALA A 135 -0.87 8.23 -12.98
C ALA A 135 0.40 9.07 -12.98
N ARG A 136 0.35 10.25 -12.34
CA ARG A 136 1.53 11.13 -12.23
C ARG A 136 2.68 10.46 -11.50
N LEU A 137 2.41 9.74 -10.42
CA LEU A 137 3.46 9.01 -9.70
C LEU A 137 4.10 7.92 -10.58
N CYS A 138 3.35 7.27 -11.48
CA CYS A 138 3.92 6.30 -12.42
C CYS A 138 4.78 6.96 -13.51
N GLU A 139 4.46 8.20 -13.90
CA GLU A 139 5.21 8.96 -14.89
C GLU A 139 6.54 9.49 -14.31
N VAL A 140 6.52 10.00 -13.08
CA VAL A 140 7.68 10.69 -12.47
C VAL A 140 8.52 9.81 -11.56
N CYS A 141 7.99 8.69 -11.07
CA CYS A 141 8.71 7.75 -10.21
C CYS A 141 8.88 6.41 -10.91
N ASN A 142 9.91 5.67 -10.51
CA ASN A 142 10.06 4.28 -10.91
C ASN A 142 8.81 3.46 -10.45
N PRO A 143 8.01 2.89 -11.38
CA PRO A 143 6.78 2.19 -11.03
C PRO A 143 7.00 0.97 -10.15
N HIS A 144 8.18 0.34 -10.24
CA HIS A 144 8.54 -0.78 -9.38
C HIS A 144 8.71 -0.37 -7.92
N GLN A 145 9.33 0.78 -7.67
CA GLN A 145 9.45 1.30 -6.30
C GLN A 145 8.09 1.72 -5.75
N LEU A 146 7.23 2.33 -6.58
CA LEU A 146 5.86 2.65 -6.18
C LEU A 146 5.11 1.38 -5.75
N TYR A 147 5.17 0.33 -6.58
CA TYR A 147 4.63 -0.99 -6.24
C TYR A 147 5.16 -1.53 -4.91
N GLN A 148 6.49 -1.59 -4.72
CA GLN A 148 7.10 -2.13 -3.50
C GLN A 148 6.64 -1.38 -2.25
N ARG A 149 6.46 -0.06 -2.36
CA ARG A 149 6.00 0.75 -1.24
C ARG A 149 4.51 0.56 -0.94
N LEU A 150 3.68 0.43 -1.96
CA LEU A 150 2.25 0.12 -1.78
C LEU A 150 2.08 -1.28 -1.18
N GLU A 151 2.85 -2.25 -1.67
CA GLU A 151 2.92 -3.61 -1.14
C GLU A 151 3.30 -3.63 0.35
N ALA A 152 4.32 -2.88 0.75
CA ALA A 152 4.72 -2.74 2.15
C ALA A 152 3.59 -2.21 3.05
N GLN A 153 2.78 -1.25 2.57
CA GLN A 153 1.63 -0.75 3.33
C GLN A 153 0.56 -1.81 3.55
N VAL A 154 0.28 -2.62 2.52
CA VAL A 154 -0.68 -3.73 2.65
C VAL A 154 -0.12 -4.79 3.60
N ARG A 155 1.18 -5.07 3.54
CA ARG A 155 1.84 -6.00 4.45
C ARG A 155 1.72 -5.57 5.91
N GLU A 156 1.95 -4.28 6.22
CA GLU A 156 1.72 -3.72 7.57
C GLU A 156 0.28 -3.96 8.03
N PHE A 157 -0.68 -3.70 7.14
CA PHE A 157 -2.09 -3.87 7.43
C PHE A 157 -2.48 -5.35 7.66
N VAL A 158 -1.96 -6.27 6.87
CA VAL A 158 -2.17 -7.71 7.06
C VAL A 158 -1.59 -8.18 8.40
N MET A 159 -0.43 -7.66 8.80
CA MET A 159 0.12 -7.95 10.13
C MET A 159 -0.79 -7.45 11.25
N GLU A 160 -1.43 -6.28 11.09
CA GLU A 160 -2.43 -5.80 12.04
C GLU A 160 -3.65 -6.75 12.13
N ILE A 161 -4.12 -7.28 11.00
CA ILE A 161 -5.18 -8.31 10.97
C ILE A 161 -4.74 -9.55 11.74
N LYS A 162 -3.53 -10.06 11.47
CA LYS A 162 -2.96 -11.23 12.15
C LYS A 162 -2.95 -11.03 13.67
N MET A 163 -2.41 -9.90 14.13
CA MET A 163 -2.32 -9.59 15.56
C MET A 163 -3.70 -9.58 16.22
N ARG A 164 -4.72 -8.99 15.57
CA ARG A 164 -6.09 -8.99 16.09
C ARG A 164 -6.73 -10.38 16.13
N LEU A 165 -6.39 -11.26 15.19
CA LEU A 165 -6.83 -12.66 15.19
C LEU A 165 -6.18 -13.44 16.34
N LEU A 166 -4.86 -13.28 16.54
CA LEU A 166 -4.16 -13.90 17.67
C LEU A 166 -4.72 -13.42 19.03
N GLN A 167 -4.95 -12.12 19.17
CA GLN A 167 -5.59 -11.54 20.36
C GLN A 167 -7.04 -12.01 20.56
N LEU A 168 -7.76 -12.34 19.49
CA LEU A 168 -9.09 -12.94 19.61
C LEU A 168 -9.00 -14.36 20.19
N MET A 169 -8.03 -15.14 19.72
CA MET A 169 -7.82 -16.51 20.18
C MET A 169 -7.41 -16.57 21.64
N ASP A 170 -6.48 -15.72 22.06
CA ASP A 170 -6.03 -15.66 23.46
C ASP A 170 -7.19 -15.28 24.40
N ARG A 171 -7.94 -14.24 24.07
CA ARG A 171 -9.09 -13.78 24.88
C ARG A 171 -10.24 -14.78 24.96
N LEU A 172 -10.38 -15.66 23.99
CA LEU A 172 -11.50 -16.60 23.87
C LEU A 172 -11.06 -18.06 24.03
N ALA A 173 -9.86 -18.32 24.55
CA ALA A 173 -9.28 -19.66 24.65
C ALA A 173 -10.21 -20.68 25.34
N GLU A 174 -10.94 -20.24 26.38
CA GLU A 174 -11.88 -21.08 27.14
C GLU A 174 -13.31 -21.02 26.60
N ASN A 175 -13.59 -20.25 25.55
CA ASN A 175 -14.93 -20.08 25.01
C ASN A 175 -15.30 -21.28 24.10
N PRO A 176 -16.39 -22.03 24.39
CA PRO A 176 -16.82 -23.15 23.55
C PRO A 176 -17.17 -22.76 22.10
N GLN A 177 -17.46 -21.49 21.84
CA GLN A 177 -17.74 -20.94 20.51
C GLN A 177 -16.48 -20.52 19.75
N LEU A 178 -15.29 -20.65 20.36
CA LEU A 178 -14.01 -20.28 19.74
C LEU A 178 -13.84 -20.87 18.33
N PRO A 179 -14.12 -22.16 18.05
CA PRO A 179 -13.97 -22.72 16.70
C PRO A 179 -14.78 -21.93 15.66
N ARG A 180 -16.03 -21.62 15.99
CA ARG A 180 -16.93 -20.86 15.11
C ARG A 180 -16.45 -19.42 14.93
N LEU A 181 -16.12 -18.75 16.03
CA LEU A 181 -15.69 -17.35 16.03
C LEU A 181 -14.36 -17.16 15.31
N PHE A 182 -13.46 -18.14 15.41
CA PHE A 182 -12.19 -18.12 14.70
C PHE A 182 -12.38 -18.26 13.19
N LEU A 183 -13.06 -19.30 12.71
CA LEU A 183 -13.24 -19.53 11.27
C LEU A 183 -14.03 -18.39 10.62
N SER A 184 -15.15 -17.98 11.24
CA SER A 184 -15.96 -16.86 10.74
C SER A 184 -15.20 -15.53 10.79
N GLY A 185 -14.45 -15.27 11.86
CA GLY A 185 -13.64 -14.07 12.00
C GLY A 185 -12.48 -13.99 10.99
N MET A 186 -11.89 -15.12 10.60
CA MET A 186 -10.87 -15.18 9.56
C MET A 186 -11.46 -14.90 8.19
N LEU A 187 -12.58 -15.55 7.84
CA LEU A 187 -13.29 -15.32 6.58
C LEU A 187 -13.78 -13.88 6.45
N ASP A 188 -14.38 -13.33 7.51
CA ASP A 188 -14.84 -11.93 7.54
C ASP A 188 -13.69 -10.95 7.27
N ARG A 189 -12.53 -11.15 7.91
CA ARG A 189 -11.35 -10.30 7.69
C ARG A 189 -10.77 -10.45 6.29
N TYR A 190 -10.71 -11.67 5.76
CA TYR A 190 -10.29 -11.89 4.38
C TYR A 190 -11.22 -11.16 3.40
N ASN A 191 -12.52 -11.38 3.52
CA ASN A 191 -13.52 -10.76 2.64
C ASN A 191 -13.48 -9.22 2.72
N LYS A 192 -13.38 -8.65 3.92
CA LYS A 192 -13.24 -7.20 4.12
C LYS A 192 -11.96 -6.64 3.50
N MET A 193 -10.86 -7.38 3.56
CA MET A 193 -9.60 -6.98 2.93
C MET A 193 -9.72 -7.06 1.40
N MET A 194 -10.35 -8.10 0.86
CA MET A 194 -10.59 -8.23 -0.57
C MET A 194 -11.52 -7.14 -1.09
N ASN A 195 -12.56 -6.78 -0.34
CA ASN A 195 -13.41 -5.64 -0.69
C ASN A 195 -12.61 -4.34 -0.74
N ALA A 196 -11.74 -4.08 0.24
CA ALA A 196 -10.85 -2.92 0.21
C ALA A 196 -9.90 -2.95 -1.01
N ALA A 197 -9.35 -4.11 -1.34
CA ALA A 197 -8.49 -4.26 -2.51
C ALA A 197 -9.27 -4.01 -3.82
N ASN A 198 -10.50 -4.50 -3.94
CA ASN A 198 -11.36 -4.27 -5.09
C ASN A 198 -11.68 -2.78 -5.26
N GLU A 199 -11.93 -2.06 -4.17
CA GLU A 199 -12.13 -0.60 -4.21
C GLU A 199 -10.86 0.15 -4.65
N ILE A 200 -9.67 -0.32 -4.31
CA ILE A 200 -8.41 0.33 -4.73
C ILE A 200 -8.06 0.00 -6.20
N THR A 201 -8.52 -1.13 -6.72
CA THR A 201 -8.11 -1.65 -8.05
C THR A 201 -8.30 -0.61 -9.17
N PRO A 202 -9.44 0.10 -9.31
CA PRO A 202 -9.61 1.11 -10.36
C PRO A 202 -8.66 2.31 -10.24
N VAL A 203 -8.23 2.64 -9.02
CA VAL A 203 -7.25 3.71 -8.74
C VAL A 203 -5.85 3.30 -9.19
N LEU A 204 -5.50 2.02 -9.02
CA LEU A 204 -4.19 1.47 -9.38
C LEU A 204 -4.12 0.93 -10.81
N ILE A 205 -5.14 1.12 -11.64
CA ILE A 205 -5.23 0.48 -12.96
C ILE A 205 -4.03 0.80 -13.87
N GLN A 206 -3.49 2.01 -13.82
CA GLN A 206 -2.34 2.38 -14.63
C GLN A 206 -1.08 1.61 -14.17
N LEU A 207 -0.81 1.60 -12.86
CA LEU A 207 0.27 0.81 -12.29
C LEU A 207 0.13 -0.69 -12.62
N GLU A 208 -1.09 -1.22 -12.55
CA GLU A 208 -1.37 -2.61 -12.91
C GLU A 208 -1.08 -2.90 -14.38
N THR A 209 -1.58 -2.06 -15.28
CA THR A 209 -1.52 -2.30 -16.72
C THR A 209 -0.13 -2.05 -17.29
N GLU A 210 0.56 -1.00 -16.86
CA GLU A 210 1.86 -0.59 -17.40
C GLU A 210 3.04 -1.31 -16.73
N HIS A 211 2.89 -1.70 -15.46
CA HIS A 211 3.98 -2.30 -14.68
C HIS A 211 3.68 -3.72 -14.19
N LEU A 212 2.62 -3.92 -13.40
CA LEU A 212 2.38 -5.22 -12.76
C LEU A 212 2.03 -6.34 -13.74
N SER A 213 1.46 -5.99 -14.90
CA SER A 213 1.15 -6.91 -16.00
C SER A 213 2.38 -7.66 -16.51
N GLN A 214 3.59 -7.07 -16.41
CA GLN A 214 4.85 -7.70 -16.78
C GLN A 214 5.12 -8.96 -15.92
N PHE A 215 4.60 -8.97 -14.69
CA PHE A 215 4.72 -10.06 -13.73
C PHE A 215 3.50 -10.97 -13.71
N ASN A 216 2.47 -10.74 -14.53
CA ASN A 216 1.14 -11.34 -14.38
C ASN A 216 0.51 -11.09 -13.00
N LEU A 217 0.81 -9.93 -12.40
CA LEU A 217 0.36 -9.57 -11.07
C LEU A 217 -0.79 -8.56 -11.14
N THR A 218 -1.83 -8.80 -10.34
CA THR A 218 -2.88 -7.83 -10.03
C THR A 218 -2.80 -7.42 -8.56
N TRP A 219 -3.35 -6.26 -8.24
CA TRP A 219 -3.47 -5.77 -6.87
C TRP A 219 -4.26 -6.74 -5.99
N LYS A 220 -5.33 -7.32 -6.54
CA LYS A 220 -6.10 -8.36 -5.86
C LYS A 220 -5.22 -9.57 -5.53
N MET A 221 -4.47 -10.10 -6.49
CA MET A 221 -3.60 -11.27 -6.27
C MET A 221 -2.49 -10.98 -5.25
N LEU A 222 -1.93 -9.77 -5.26
CA LEU A 222 -0.97 -9.34 -4.23
C LEU A 222 -1.59 -9.42 -2.83
N ASN A 223 -2.80 -8.89 -2.68
CA ASN A 223 -3.52 -8.89 -1.41
C ASN A 223 -3.82 -10.32 -0.92
N GLN A 224 -4.24 -11.20 -1.83
CA GLN A 224 -4.45 -12.62 -1.54
C GLN A 224 -3.14 -13.28 -1.09
N ARG A 225 -2.03 -13.03 -1.80
CA ARG A 225 -0.71 -13.57 -1.44
C ARG A 225 -0.26 -13.10 -0.06
N LEU A 226 -0.40 -11.82 0.24
CA LEU A 226 0.02 -11.28 1.54
C LEU A 226 -0.79 -11.88 2.68
N PHE A 227 -2.11 -12.05 2.50
CA PHE A 227 -2.93 -12.76 3.47
C PHE A 227 -2.48 -14.22 3.62
N GLN A 228 -2.23 -14.88 2.49
CA GLN A 228 -1.76 -16.26 2.47
C GLN A 228 -0.47 -16.44 3.28
N THR A 229 0.59 -15.72 2.93
CA THR A 229 1.93 -15.91 3.54
C THR A 229 2.00 -15.44 4.99
N SER A 230 1.20 -14.45 5.36
CA SER A 230 1.30 -13.82 6.67
C SER A 230 0.38 -14.48 7.70
N ILE A 231 -0.81 -14.92 7.28
CA ILE A 231 -1.87 -15.44 8.17
C ILE A 231 -2.13 -16.91 7.87
N TYR A 232 -2.51 -17.25 6.64
CA TYR A 232 -2.99 -18.60 6.33
C TYR A 232 -1.90 -19.65 6.55
N THR A 233 -0.68 -19.43 6.06
CA THR A 233 0.45 -20.37 6.21
C THR A 233 1.11 -20.33 7.60
N ASP A 234 0.64 -19.47 8.50
CA ASP A 234 1.19 -19.40 9.84
C ASP A 234 0.94 -20.72 10.60
N PRO A 235 1.96 -21.32 11.24
CA PRO A 235 1.84 -22.63 11.86
C PRO A 235 0.71 -22.73 12.89
N PHE A 236 0.44 -21.64 13.62
CA PHE A 236 -0.62 -21.63 14.60
C PHE A 236 -2.01 -21.73 13.95
N PHE A 237 -2.22 -21.01 12.84
CA PHE A 237 -3.46 -21.09 12.07
C PHE A 237 -3.61 -22.45 11.41
N GLN A 238 -2.56 -22.96 10.76
CA GLN A 238 -2.54 -24.27 10.11
C GLN A 238 -2.83 -25.43 11.09
N ASN A 239 -2.36 -25.34 12.33
CA ASN A 239 -2.66 -26.35 13.35
C ASN A 239 -4.09 -26.22 13.92
N SER A 240 -4.63 -25.01 13.97
CA SER A 240 -5.93 -24.72 14.59
C SER A 240 -7.10 -25.09 13.67
N VAL A 241 -6.97 -24.87 12.35
CA VAL A 241 -8.03 -25.07 11.37
C VAL A 241 -8.57 -26.52 11.35
N PRO A 242 -7.74 -27.58 11.27
CA PRO A 242 -8.22 -28.97 11.28
C PRO A 242 -8.92 -29.33 12.61
N LEU A 243 -8.42 -28.81 13.73
CA LEU A 243 -9.02 -29.05 15.04
C LEU A 243 -10.41 -28.41 15.12
N PHE A 244 -10.55 -27.15 14.71
CA PHE A 244 -11.79 -26.42 14.79
C PHE A 244 -12.84 -26.91 13.79
N THR A 245 -12.44 -27.25 12.56
CA THR A 245 -13.35 -27.88 11.58
C THR A 245 -13.86 -29.23 12.08
N SER A 246 -13.01 -30.06 12.68
CA SER A 246 -13.40 -31.34 13.30
C SER A 246 -14.37 -31.14 14.48
N GLN A 247 -14.13 -30.15 15.35
CA GLN A 247 -15.03 -29.84 16.45
C GLN A 247 -16.40 -29.37 15.97
N LEU A 248 -16.45 -28.47 14.98
CA LEU A 248 -17.70 -27.98 14.41
C LEU A 248 -18.49 -29.06 13.65
N SER A 249 -17.78 -30.04 13.08
CA SER A 249 -18.41 -31.18 12.41
C SER A 249 -19.01 -32.20 13.37
N LYS A 250 -18.50 -32.29 14.62
CA LYS A 250 -18.97 -33.22 15.66
C LYS A 250 -19.97 -32.60 16.63
N GLY A 251 -19.97 -31.27 16.76
CA GLY A 251 -20.97 -30.55 17.55
C GLY A 251 -22.37 -30.75 17.00
N THR A 252 -23.40 -30.42 17.79
CA THR A 252 -24.80 -30.45 17.37
C THR A 252 -24.93 -29.86 15.96
N GLU A 253 -25.35 -30.68 15.00
CA GLU A 253 -25.41 -30.35 13.57
C GLU A 253 -26.35 -29.16 13.34
N SER A 254 -25.82 -27.93 13.44
CA SER A 254 -26.52 -26.74 12.98
C SER A 254 -26.17 -26.53 11.50
N ASP A 255 -27.18 -26.19 10.70
CA ASP A 255 -26.98 -25.82 9.29
C ASP A 255 -25.99 -24.64 9.14
N GLU A 256 -25.89 -23.80 10.16
CA GLU A 256 -24.91 -22.71 10.26
C GLU A 256 -23.46 -23.21 10.27
N ASN A 257 -23.15 -24.26 11.05
CA ASN A 257 -21.80 -24.82 11.12
C ASN A 257 -21.41 -25.47 9.78
N ARG A 258 -22.33 -26.19 9.14
CA ARG A 258 -22.12 -26.80 7.81
C ARG A 258 -21.85 -25.73 6.75
N THR A 259 -22.62 -24.65 6.79
CA THR A 259 -22.44 -23.50 5.88
C THR A 259 -21.09 -22.84 6.09
N LEU A 260 -20.69 -22.60 7.34
CA LEU A 260 -19.40 -22.00 7.67
C LEU A 260 -18.22 -22.86 7.21
N ILE A 261 -18.26 -24.18 7.46
CA ILE A 261 -17.22 -25.10 7.00
C ILE A 261 -17.12 -25.08 5.47
N LYS A 262 -18.26 -25.11 4.77
CA LYS A 262 -18.26 -25.02 3.30
C LYS A 262 -17.65 -23.72 2.79
N GLN A 263 -18.01 -22.58 3.40
CA GLN A 263 -17.41 -21.27 3.05
C GLN A 263 -15.91 -21.27 3.31
N PHE A 264 -15.46 -21.89 4.40
CA PHE A 264 -14.05 -22.01 4.71
C PHE A 264 -13.30 -22.88 3.70
N LEU A 265 -13.85 -24.02 3.28
CA LEU A 265 -13.24 -24.87 2.26
C LEU A 265 -13.12 -24.15 0.90
N ASN A 266 -14.12 -23.37 0.51
CA ASN A 266 -14.02 -22.56 -0.70
C ASN A 266 -12.88 -21.52 -0.60
N PHE A 267 -12.73 -20.89 0.57
CA PHE A 267 -11.62 -19.99 0.85
C PHE A 267 -10.27 -20.73 0.84
N ASP A 268 -10.21 -21.95 1.38
CA ASP A 268 -9.03 -22.81 1.41
C ASP A 268 -8.54 -23.15 -0.01
N ASP A 269 -9.47 -23.51 -0.90
CA ASP A 269 -9.19 -23.75 -2.31
C ASP A 269 -8.68 -22.48 -3.01
N GLU A 270 -9.35 -21.33 -2.78
CA GLU A 270 -8.96 -20.03 -3.34
C GLU A 270 -7.53 -19.64 -2.90
N ILE A 271 -7.24 -19.71 -1.60
CA ILE A 271 -5.97 -19.25 -1.04
C ILE A 271 -4.83 -20.23 -1.35
N THR A 272 -5.11 -21.52 -1.51
CA THR A 272 -4.12 -22.51 -1.95
C THR A 272 -3.74 -22.30 -3.41
N LEU A 273 -4.70 -21.96 -4.27
CA LEU A 273 -4.43 -21.67 -5.69
C LEU A 273 -3.45 -20.49 -5.86
N VAL A 274 -3.52 -19.51 -4.96
CA VAL A 274 -2.61 -18.35 -4.95
C VAL A 274 -1.15 -18.77 -4.83
N GLU A 275 -0.83 -19.86 -4.10
CA GLU A 275 0.56 -20.36 -4.03
C GLU A 275 1.09 -20.77 -5.39
N GLY A 276 0.27 -21.52 -6.14
CA GLY A 276 0.62 -22.02 -7.47
C GLY A 276 0.84 -20.87 -8.44
N MET A 277 -0.08 -19.90 -8.44
CA MET A 277 0.01 -18.72 -9.31
C MET A 277 1.19 -17.82 -8.94
N TRP A 278 1.53 -17.71 -7.64
CA TRP A 278 2.59 -16.80 -7.18
C TRP A 278 3.99 -17.19 -7.63
N LYS A 279 4.28 -18.49 -7.81
CA LYS A 279 5.63 -18.96 -8.20
C LYS A 279 6.11 -18.31 -9.51
N ASP A 280 5.21 -18.18 -10.48
CA ASP A 280 5.51 -17.55 -11.76
C ASP A 280 5.70 -16.04 -11.61
N VAL A 281 4.86 -15.38 -10.80
CA VAL A 281 4.97 -13.95 -10.48
C VAL A 281 6.30 -13.65 -9.80
N GLU A 282 6.65 -14.42 -8.78
CA GLU A 282 7.88 -14.29 -8.00
C GLU A 282 9.11 -14.42 -8.88
N THR A 283 9.12 -15.43 -9.77
CA THR A 283 10.20 -15.61 -10.74
C THR A 283 10.39 -14.39 -11.63
N ARG A 284 9.29 -13.81 -12.15
CA ARG A 284 9.35 -12.62 -13.02
C ARG A 284 9.80 -11.37 -12.25
N ILE A 285 9.34 -11.19 -11.02
CA ILE A 285 9.78 -10.08 -10.14
C ILE A 285 11.28 -10.20 -9.83
N HIS A 286 11.77 -11.41 -9.54
CA HIS A 286 13.20 -11.65 -9.29
C HIS A 286 14.04 -11.38 -10.53
N GLN A 287 13.61 -11.83 -11.71
CA GLN A 287 14.29 -11.56 -12.97
C GLN A 287 14.38 -10.05 -13.25
N TYR A 288 13.28 -9.32 -13.05
CA TYR A 288 13.27 -7.87 -13.21
C TYR A 288 14.23 -7.18 -12.22
N THR A 289 14.19 -7.58 -10.96
CA THR A 289 15.07 -7.03 -9.91
C THR A 289 16.55 -7.27 -10.23
N TYR A 290 16.90 -8.43 -10.80
CA TYR A 290 18.28 -8.77 -11.17
C TYR A 290 18.77 -8.00 -12.40
N VAL A 291 17.87 -7.63 -13.32
CA VAL A 291 18.23 -6.94 -14.57
C VAL A 291 18.30 -5.42 -14.39
N TYR A 292 17.48 -4.84 -13.51
CA TYR A 292 17.27 -3.40 -13.40
C TYR A 292 17.68 -2.78 -12.04
N MET A 293 18.31 -3.55 -11.13
CA MET A 293 18.98 -3.03 -9.93
C MET A 293 20.44 -3.47 -9.88
#